data_AF-A0A939FS26-F1
#
_entry.id   AF-A0A939FS26-F1
#
_cell.length_a   1.000
_cell.length_b   1.000
_cell.length_c   1.000
_cell.angle_alpha   90.00
_cell.angle_beta   90.00
_cell.angle_gamma   90.00
#
_symmetry.space_group_name_H-M   'P 1'
#
loop_
_entity.id
_entity.type
_entity.pdbx_description
1 polymer ?
#
loop_
_entity_poly.entity_id
_entity_poly.type
_entity_poly.pdbx_seq_one_letter_code
_entity_poly.pdbx_strand_id
1 'polypeptide(L)'
;MKVEVYDDLDPTVTEDVHLHTFSVPGMDVRAGSGKSDGDGSGDFETRLIPSVQYYEIELGPDSLNKLHDALKPFIAAARECGPPPKGRKIRTK
;
A
#
# COMPACT_ATOMS: atom_id res chain seq x y z
N MET A 1 30.42 6.55 -0.07
CA MET A 1 29.45 6.95 -1.11
C MET A 1 28.31 7.67 -0.42
N LYS A 2 28.05 8.94 -0.74
CA LYS A 2 26.76 9.56 -0.39
C LYS A 2 25.76 9.04 -1.41
N VAL A 3 24.72 8.36 -0.96
CA VAL A 3 23.56 8.08 -1.81
C VAL A 3 22.80 9.40 -1.88
N GLU A 4 22.72 9.99 -3.06
CA GLU A 4 21.83 11.12 -3.30
C GLU A 4 20.41 10.58 -3.41
N VAL A 5 19.53 11.14 -2.59
CA VAL A 5 18.09 10.83 -2.54
C VAL A 5 17.41 11.85 -3.46
N TYR A 6 16.52 11.39 -4.32
CA TYR A 6 15.86 12.20 -5.34
C TYR A 6 14.35 12.13 -5.14
N ASP A 7 13.65 13.22 -5.42
CA ASP A 7 12.20 13.18 -5.46
C ASP A 7 11.73 12.30 -6.65
N ASP A 8 10.91 11.29 -6.36
CA ASP A 8 10.42 10.31 -7.33
C ASP A 8 9.50 10.94 -8.40
N LEU A 9 8.90 12.09 -8.11
CA LEU A 9 8.03 12.84 -9.04
C LEU A 9 8.78 13.95 -9.77
N ASP A 10 9.84 14.51 -9.17
CA ASP A 10 10.72 15.51 -9.77
C ASP A 10 12.21 15.20 -9.50
N PRO A 11 12.88 14.43 -10.37
CA PRO A 11 14.27 14.02 -10.19
C PRO A 11 15.29 15.17 -10.18
N THR A 12 14.87 16.42 -10.36
CA THR A 12 15.73 17.61 -10.19
C THR A 12 15.85 18.06 -8.75
N VAL A 13 14.97 17.59 -7.87
CA VAL A 13 14.94 17.91 -6.44
C VAL A 13 15.70 16.85 -5.66
N THR A 14 16.74 17.26 -4.94
CA THR A 14 17.60 16.42 -4.08
C THR A 14 17.68 16.91 -2.64
N GLU A 15 17.12 18.09 -2.36
CA GLU A 15 17.11 18.70 -1.05
C GLU A 15 15.82 18.37 -0.30
N ASP A 16 15.95 18.07 0.99
CA ASP A 16 14.82 17.78 1.89
C ASP A 16 13.86 16.69 1.38
N VAL A 17 14.42 15.71 0.67
CA VAL A 17 13.68 14.54 0.20
C VAL A 17 13.63 13.49 1.31
N HIS A 18 12.43 13.01 1.61
CA HIS A 18 12.21 11.99 2.64
C HIS A 18 11.39 10.81 2.10
N LEU A 19 11.64 9.64 2.67
CA LEU A 19 10.86 8.44 2.40
C LEU A 19 9.51 8.52 3.11
N HIS A 20 8.43 8.41 2.35
CA HIS A 20 7.06 8.39 2.85
C HIS A 20 6.40 7.04 2.56
N THR A 21 5.77 6.46 3.58
CA THR A 21 4.93 5.27 3.44
C THR A 21 3.46 5.68 3.48
N PHE A 22 2.67 5.23 2.51
CA PHE A 22 1.22 5.42 2.51
C PHE A 22 0.50 4.15 2.08
N SER A 23 -0.79 4.08 2.37
CA SER A 23 -1.62 2.93 2.00
C SER A 23 -2.89 3.36 1.27
N VAL A 24 -3.33 2.50 0.35
CA VAL A 24 -4.53 2.73 -0.45
C VAL A 24 -5.40 1.47 -0.46
N PRO A 25 -6.73 1.62 -0.61
CA PRO A 25 -7.61 0.49 -0.86
C PRO A 25 -7.19 -0.22 -2.15
N GLY A 26 -6.96 -1.53 -2.07
CA GLY A 26 -6.58 -2.38 -3.19
C GLY A 26 -7.47 -3.62 -3.27
N MET A 27 -7.15 -4.49 -4.23
CA MET A 27 -7.79 -5.80 -4.38
C MET A 27 -6.71 -6.88 -4.38
N ASP A 28 -6.91 -7.93 -3.59
CA ASP A 28 -6.07 -9.13 -3.61
C ASP A 28 -6.82 -10.28 -4.30
N VAL A 29 -6.07 -11.13 -5.00
CA VAL A 29 -6.61 -12.39 -5.52
C VAL A 29 -6.38 -13.48 -4.49
N ARG A 30 -7.46 -14.07 -3.98
CA ARG A 30 -7.38 -15.27 -3.17
C ARG A 30 -7.87 -16.47 -3.96
N ALA A 31 -7.03 -17.49 -4.07
CA ALA A 31 -7.46 -18.80 -4.54
C ALA A 31 -8.24 -19.50 -3.42
N GLY A 32 -9.52 -19.82 -3.68
CA GLY A 32 -10.30 -20.71 -2.83
C GLY A 32 -10.14 -22.16 -3.30
N SER A 33 -10.01 -23.10 -2.36
CA SER A 33 -10.17 -24.52 -2.71
C SER A 33 -11.66 -24.80 -2.93
N GLY A 34 -12.07 -25.07 -4.17
CA GLY A 34 -13.36 -25.67 -4.46
C GLY A 34 -13.49 -27.01 -3.73
N LYS A 35 -14.70 -27.37 -3.28
CA LYS A 35 -14.98 -28.70 -2.74
C LYS A 35 -14.60 -29.73 -3.81
N SER A 36 -13.75 -30.68 -3.44
CA SER A 36 -13.33 -31.77 -4.33
C SER A 36 -14.50 -32.72 -4.56
N ASP A 37 -15.18 -32.58 -5.69
CA ASP A 37 -16.11 -33.58 -6.19
C ASP A 37 -15.30 -34.65 -6.91
N GLY A 38 -14.89 -35.69 -6.18
CA GLY A 38 -14.68 -37.08 -6.64
C GLY A 38 -13.70 -37.43 -7.77
N ASP A 39 -13.29 -36.51 -8.64
CA ASP A 39 -12.64 -36.80 -9.93
C ASP A 39 -11.30 -36.07 -10.13
N GLY A 40 -10.67 -35.60 -9.04
CA GLY A 40 -9.27 -35.13 -9.05
C GLY A 40 -9.00 -33.84 -9.83
N SER A 41 -10.01 -33.22 -10.42
CA SER A 41 -9.93 -31.87 -11.02
C SER A 41 -10.57 -30.86 -10.07
N GLY A 42 -9.76 -30.27 -9.18
CA GLY A 42 -10.22 -29.22 -8.29
C GLY A 42 -10.43 -27.92 -9.05
N ASP A 43 -11.68 -27.44 -9.13
CA ASP A 43 -11.98 -26.11 -9.66
C ASP A 43 -11.43 -25.04 -8.70
N PHE A 44 -10.47 -24.25 -9.21
CA PHE A 44 -9.90 -23.11 -8.50
C PHE A 44 -10.73 -21.86 -8.82
N GLU A 45 -11.60 -21.45 -7.91
CA GLU A 45 -12.31 -20.17 -8.04
C GLU A 45 -11.41 -19.04 -7.50
N THR A 46 -10.95 -18.16 -8.37
CA THR A 46 -10.26 -16.93 -8.00
C THR A 46 -11.28 -15.87 -7.61
N ARG A 47 -11.15 -15.31 -6.40
CA ARG A 47 -11.99 -14.18 -5.97
C ARG A 47 -11.14 -12.96 -5.63
N LEU A 48 -11.61 -11.79 -6.06
CA LEU A 48 -11.08 -10.50 -5.65
C LEU A 48 -11.63 -10.15 -4.27
N ILE A 49 -10.74 -9.85 -3.33
CA ILE A 49 -11.09 -9.47 -1.96
C ILE A 49 -10.52 -8.08 -1.69
N PRO A 50 -11.28 -7.16 -1.06
CA PRO A 50 -10.75 -5.87 -0.62
C PRO A 50 -9.50 -6.06 0.25
N SER A 51 -8.44 -5.37 -0.12
CA SER A 51 -7.15 -5.39 0.58
C SER A 51 -6.64 -3.96 0.81
N VAL A 52 -5.54 -3.86 1.55
CA VAL A 52 -4.81 -2.61 1.76
C VAL A 52 -3.43 -2.80 1.15
N GLN A 53 -3.10 -1.98 0.17
CA GLN A 53 -1.80 -1.97 -0.47
C GLN A 53 -0.94 -0.86 0.14
N TYR A 54 0.33 -1.15 0.39
CA TYR A 54 1.29 -0.23 0.98
C TYR A 54 2.32 0.17 -0.07
N TYR A 55 2.64 1.45 -0.13
CA TYR A 55 3.60 2.03 -1.04
C TYR A 55 4.61 2.88 -0.27
N GLU A 56 5.83 2.90 -0.79
CA GLU A 56 6.90 3.78 -0.34
C GLU A 56 7.27 4.70 -1.51
N ILE A 57 7.53 5.97 -1.22
CA ILE A 57 7.88 7.00 -2.21
C ILE A 57 8.81 8.04 -1.57
N GLU A 58 9.84 8.46 -2.29
CA GLU A 58 10.73 9.55 -1.87
C GLU A 58 10.20 10.87 -2.42
N LEU A 59 9.82 11.81 -1.53
CA LEU A 59 9.23 13.09 -1.94
C LEU A 59 9.99 14.25 -1.32
N GLY A 60 10.26 15.25 -2.16
CA GLY A 60 10.62 16.60 -1.73
C GLY A 60 9.38 17.39 -1.28
N PRO A 61 9.58 18.62 -0.76
CA PRO A 61 8.53 19.38 -0.09
C PRO A 61 7.33 19.70 -0.98
N ASP A 62 7.56 20.08 -2.24
CA ASP A 62 6.48 20.43 -3.17
C ASP A 62 5.65 19.20 -3.57
N SER A 63 6.30 18.08 -3.82
CA SER A 63 5.62 16.82 -4.15
C SER A 63 4.87 16.24 -2.96
N LEU A 64 5.42 16.38 -1.75
CA LEU A 64 4.73 16.03 -0.52
C LEU A 64 3.47 16.88 -0.31
N ASN A 65 3.54 18.19 -0.57
CA ASN A 65 2.37 19.07 -0.53
C ASN A 65 1.30 18.65 -1.54
N LYS A 66 1.69 18.28 -2.77
CA LYS A 66 0.74 17.75 -3.77
C LYS A 66 0.04 16.48 -3.28
N LEU A 67 0.76 15.57 -2.61
CA LEU A 67 0.17 14.38 -2.01
C LEU A 67 -0.87 14.75 -0.93
N HIS A 68 -0.54 15.69 -0.05
CA HIS A 68 -1.47 16.16 0.98
C HIS A 68 -2.72 16.81 0.38
N ASP A 69 -2.58 17.65 -0.65
CA ASP A 69 -3.70 18.30 -1.32
C ASP A 69 -4.60 17.29 -2.03
N ALA A 70 -4.02 16.26 -2.66
CA ALA A 70 -4.79 15.18 -3.29
C ALA A 70 -5.59 14.34 -2.28
N LEU A 71 -5.04 14.12 -1.08
CA LEU A 71 -5.70 13.33 -0.03
C LEU A 71 -6.73 14.12 0.79
N LYS A 72 -6.64 15.45 0.77
CA LYS A 72 -7.48 16.37 1.55
C LYS A 72 -8.99 16.08 1.50
N PRO A 73 -9.66 15.87 0.35
CA PRO A 73 -11.10 15.58 0.33
C PRO A 73 -11.47 14.26 1.03
N PHE A 74 -10.60 13.26 0.95
CA PHE A 74 -10.83 11.95 1.59
C PHE A 74 -10.62 12.04 3.10
N ILE A 75 -9.58 12.73 3.54
CA ILE A 75 -9.31 12.96 4.97
C ILE A 75 -10.46 13.74 5.60
N ALA A 76 -10.98 14.77 4.92
CA ALA A 76 -12.09 15.58 5.43
C ALA A 76 -13.39 14.80 5.66
N ALA A 77 -13.63 13.75 4.86
CA ALA A 77 -14.81 12.88 5.00
C ALA A 77 -14.57 11.66 5.91
N ALA A 78 -13.31 11.34 6.20
CA ALA A 78 -12.94 10.16 6.97
C ALA A 78 -13.17 10.36 8.48
N ARG A 79 -13.40 9.25 9.18
CA ARG A 79 -13.34 9.20 10.64
C ARG A 79 -11.94 8.75 11.05
N GLU A 80 -11.33 9.47 11.98
CA GLU A 80 -10.08 9.03 12.60
C GLU A 80 -10.28 7.65 13.25
N CYS A 81 -9.46 6.68 12.84
CA CYS A 81 -9.39 5.37 13.46
C CYS A 81 -8.02 5.23 14.14
N GLY A 82 -7.96 4.40 15.18
CA GLY A 82 -6.69 4.11 15.84
C GLY A 82 -5.64 3.57 14.86
N PRO A 83 -4.35 3.59 15.22
CA PRO A 83 -3.29 3.15 14.32
C PRO A 83 -3.59 1.73 13.79
N PRO A 84 -3.25 1.44 12.53
CA PRO A 84 -3.51 0.13 11.94
C PRO A 84 -2.98 -0.96 12.87
N PRO A 85 -3.72 -2.06 13.08
CA PRO A 85 -3.30 -3.13 13.97
C PRO A 85 -1.91 -3.58 13.53
N LYS A 86 -0.90 -3.35 14.40
CA LYS A 86 0.50 -3.69 14.11
C LYS A 86 0.53 -5.11 13.57
N GLY A 87 0.98 -5.24 12.31
CA GLY A 87 1.03 -6.50 11.58
C GLY A 87 1.53 -7.60 12.50
N ARG A 88 0.74 -8.67 12.62
CA ARG A 88 1.05 -9.85 13.44
C ARG A 88 2.41 -10.35 12.96
N LYS A 89 3.49 -10.09 13.71
CA LYS A 89 4.80 -10.68 13.46
C LYS A 89 4.59 -12.18 13.43
N ILE A 90 4.70 -12.79 12.25
CA ILE A 90 4.73 -14.24 12.12
C ILE A 90 6.03 -14.66 12.83
N ARG A 91 5.88 -15.11 14.08
CA ARG A 91 6.98 -15.65 14.86
C ARG A 91 7.22 -17.05 14.33
N THR A 92 8.07 -17.17 13.30
CA THR A 92 8.62 -18.46 12.88
C THR A 92 9.37 -19.03 14.08
N LYS A 93 8.91 -20.19 14.55
CA LYS A 93 9.59 -21.01 15.55
C LYS A 93 10.26 -22.17 14.83
#